data_AF-A0A8E6KLI4-F1
#
_entry.id   AF-A0A8E6KLI4-F1
#
_cell.length_a   1.000
_cell.length_b   1.000
_cell.length_c   1.000
_cell.angle_alpha   90.00
_cell.angle_beta   90.00
_cell.angle_gamma   90.00
#
_symmetry.space_group_name_H-M   'P 1'
#
loop_
_entity.id
_entity.type
_entity.pdbx_description
1 polymer ?
#
loop_
_entity_poly.entity_id
_entity_poly.type
_entity_poly.pdbx_seq_one_letter_code
_entity_poly.pdbx_strand_id
1 'polypeptide(L)'
;MIMSNETFLGFRRPDGRFGIRNYVLILPTSVCANKVAQDIALQVKGATWVNNDFGCCQVAGDARLTEKTLINVANNPNVGAIVVVGLGCEGAEPLRIAEEITAFGKPTSCITIQEEGGTLKCQARGISLARDYAQQLSMQKPQQAPVSELLLAMECGGSDTTSGLASNPSCGVASDKLIRCGGSSILSETTEFIGAEHVMAKRAVTPEVGQQLIDLVVGCEARAKALGEDIRGGQPTPGNIKGGLTTIEEKSLGCMHKAGHAPLQGVLEYADSPTHPGLWIMDTPGQDIESISGMVAGGAQIVIFTTGRGTPAGNPIAPVIKITGNKATWEMMQDNIDIDVSAIMSGEASITQMGEEIYQEILRVANGKTTKSEDLGHNEFSIYKIAPTF
;
A
#
# COMPACT_ATOMS: atom_id res chain seq x y z
N MET A 1 -15.35 -4.01 -23.24
CA MET A 1 -14.59 -2.88 -22.63
C MET A 1 -14.45 -1.79 -23.66
N ILE A 2 -14.82 -0.56 -23.32
CA ILE A 2 -14.43 0.62 -24.13
C ILE A 2 -12.96 0.82 -23.81
N MET A 3 -12.06 0.66 -24.80
CA MET A 3 -10.65 0.98 -24.60
C MET A 3 -10.56 2.50 -24.40
N SER A 4 -10.29 2.92 -23.17
CA SER A 4 -10.02 4.32 -22.86
C SER A 4 -8.67 4.72 -23.47
N ASN A 5 -8.60 5.90 -24.09
CA ASN A 5 -7.35 6.49 -24.58
C ASN A 5 -6.60 7.28 -23.48
N GLU A 6 -7.03 7.17 -22.23
CA GLU A 6 -6.38 7.85 -21.12
C GLU A 6 -5.02 7.22 -20.81
N THR A 7 -4.03 8.09 -20.62
CA THR A 7 -2.63 7.71 -20.39
C THR A 7 -2.02 8.51 -19.25
N PHE A 8 -0.94 8.00 -18.67
CA PHE A 8 -0.06 8.72 -17.75
C PHE A 8 1.40 8.58 -18.18
N LEU A 9 2.27 9.47 -17.68
CA LEU A 9 3.71 9.38 -17.87
C LEU A 9 4.32 8.45 -16.81
N GLY A 10 4.81 7.28 -17.23
CA GLY A 10 5.38 6.27 -16.33
C GLY A 10 6.76 5.78 -16.74
N PHE A 11 7.48 5.16 -15.81
CA PHE A 11 8.79 4.56 -16.04
C PHE A 11 8.62 3.06 -16.28
N ARG A 12 8.81 2.62 -17.53
CA ARG A 12 8.69 1.20 -17.90
C ARG A 12 9.77 0.37 -17.22
N ARG A 13 9.38 -0.77 -16.65
CA ARG A 13 10.26 -1.75 -15.97
C ARG A 13 10.55 -2.95 -16.87
N PRO A 14 11.58 -3.76 -16.54
CA PRO A 14 11.94 -4.94 -17.33
C PRO A 14 10.80 -5.97 -17.46
N ASP A 15 9.95 -6.08 -16.43
CA ASP A 15 8.77 -6.95 -16.39
C ASP A 15 7.56 -6.40 -17.18
N GLY A 16 7.70 -5.22 -17.79
CA GLY A 16 6.67 -4.57 -18.60
C GLY A 16 5.79 -3.58 -17.85
N ARG A 17 5.74 -3.62 -16.50
CA ARG A 17 4.94 -2.70 -15.68
C ARG A 17 5.50 -1.27 -15.71
N PHE A 18 4.71 -0.30 -15.25
CA PHE A 18 5.08 1.11 -15.24
C PHE A 18 5.08 1.71 -13.83
N GLY A 19 6.19 2.29 -13.39
CA GLY A 19 6.23 3.08 -12.15
C GLY A 19 5.73 4.51 -12.36
N ILE A 20 5.03 5.09 -11.38
CA ILE A 20 4.68 6.53 -11.34
C ILE A 20 5.69 7.37 -10.54
N ARG A 21 6.64 6.69 -9.91
CA ARG A 21 7.87 7.23 -9.31
C ARG A 21 9.07 6.43 -9.82
N ASN A 22 10.28 6.91 -9.54
CA ASN A 22 11.53 6.26 -9.98
C ASN A 22 12.58 6.27 -8.88
N TYR A 23 12.30 5.53 -7.80
CA TYR A 23 13.15 5.53 -6.60
C TYR A 23 14.34 4.57 -6.71
N VAL A 24 15.45 4.96 -6.10
CA VAL A 24 16.46 4.03 -5.60
C VAL A 24 16.03 3.58 -4.21
N LEU A 25 15.72 2.31 -4.03
CA LEU A 25 15.33 1.77 -2.73
C LEU A 25 16.57 1.31 -1.96
N ILE A 26 16.77 1.84 -0.76
CA ILE A 26 17.70 1.28 0.22
C ILE A 26 16.91 0.31 1.11
N LEU A 27 17.16 -0.99 0.96
CA LEU A 27 16.36 -2.05 1.55
C LEU A 27 17.12 -2.72 2.71
N PRO A 28 16.76 -2.45 3.98
CA PRO A 28 17.34 -3.16 5.11
C PRO A 28 16.75 -4.58 5.23
N THR A 29 17.59 -5.60 5.32
CA THR A 29 17.16 -7.00 5.55
C THR A 29 16.97 -7.34 7.02
N SER A 30 17.37 -6.44 7.93
CA SER A 30 17.10 -6.57 9.35
C SER A 30 16.97 -5.23 10.07
N VAL A 31 16.35 -5.23 11.25
CA VAL A 31 16.23 -4.05 12.12
C VAL A 31 17.59 -3.39 12.43
N CYS A 32 18.65 -4.20 12.53
CA CYS A 32 20.02 -3.72 12.75
C CYS A 32 20.58 -2.89 11.59
N ALA A 33 20.03 -3.04 10.38
CA ALA A 33 20.43 -2.31 9.19
C ALA A 33 19.61 -1.03 8.92
N ASN A 34 18.46 -0.85 9.58
CA ASN A 34 17.53 0.27 9.33
C ASN A 34 18.23 1.64 9.39
N LYS A 35 19.05 1.87 10.42
CA LYS A 35 19.73 3.17 10.59
C LYS A 35 20.71 3.47 9.46
N VAL A 36 21.46 2.45 9.02
CA VAL A 36 22.39 2.59 7.89
C VAL A 36 21.62 2.85 6.59
N ALA A 37 20.52 2.11 6.36
CA ALA A 37 19.68 2.29 5.18
C ALA A 37 19.08 3.70 5.10
N GLN A 38 18.52 4.19 6.21
CA GLN A 38 18.00 5.55 6.33
C GLN A 38 19.07 6.60 6.05
N ASP A 39 20.26 6.47 6.66
CA ASP A 39 21.34 7.43 6.48
C ASP A 39 21.84 7.49 5.03
N ILE A 40 21.91 6.35 4.34
CA ILE A 40 22.24 6.31 2.90
C ILE A 40 21.17 7.04 2.09
N ALA A 41 19.89 6.73 2.31
CA ALA A 41 18.79 7.31 1.54
C ALA A 41 18.72 8.83 1.69
N LEU A 42 18.89 9.36 2.90
CA LEU A 42 18.86 10.80 3.17
C LEU A 42 20.01 11.58 2.51
N GLN A 43 21.10 10.91 2.13
CA GLN A 43 22.25 11.54 1.46
C GLN A 43 22.15 11.55 -0.07
N VAL A 44 21.17 10.84 -0.65
CA VAL A 44 21.05 10.66 -2.10
C VAL A 44 19.67 11.09 -2.59
N LYS A 45 19.63 12.17 -3.39
CA LYS A 45 18.39 12.62 -4.03
C LYS A 45 17.80 11.52 -4.93
N GLY A 46 16.51 11.23 -4.74
CA GLY A 46 15.81 10.17 -5.46
C GLY A 46 15.96 8.78 -4.83
N ALA A 47 16.69 8.66 -3.71
CA ALA A 47 16.66 7.48 -2.87
C ALA A 47 15.54 7.57 -1.83
N THR A 48 15.00 6.41 -1.47
CA THR A 48 14.05 6.20 -0.38
C THR A 48 14.46 4.95 0.40
N TRP A 49 13.86 4.72 1.56
CA TRP A 49 14.10 3.52 2.36
C TRP A 49 12.78 3.01 2.95
N VAL A 50 12.75 1.72 3.25
CA VAL A 50 11.72 1.14 4.12
C VAL A 50 12.36 0.77 5.45
N ASN A 51 11.59 0.77 6.53
CA ASN A 51 12.04 0.17 7.78
C ASN A 51 11.69 -1.32 7.78
N ASN A 52 12.53 -2.15 8.37
CA ASN A 52 12.24 -3.56 8.59
C ASN A 52 12.50 -3.89 10.05
N ASP A 53 11.45 -4.19 10.82
CA ASP A 53 11.58 -4.55 12.24
C ASP A 53 11.93 -6.04 12.45
N PHE A 54 12.04 -6.80 11.36
CA PHE A 54 12.21 -8.25 11.35
C PHE A 54 13.52 -8.66 10.67
N GLY A 55 13.60 -9.90 10.17
CA GLY A 55 14.78 -10.46 9.49
C GLY A 55 15.65 -11.37 10.36
N CYS A 56 15.44 -11.38 11.68
CA CYS A 56 16.14 -12.26 12.61
C CYS A 56 15.16 -12.81 13.65
N CYS A 57 15.49 -13.97 14.25
CA CYS A 57 14.72 -14.54 15.36
C CYS A 57 13.24 -14.81 15.04
N GLN A 58 12.92 -15.17 13.80
CA GLN A 58 11.54 -15.43 13.35
C GLN A 58 11.30 -16.91 13.12
N VAL A 59 10.11 -17.39 13.48
CA VAL A 59 9.66 -18.73 13.07
C VAL A 59 9.47 -18.77 11.56
N ALA A 60 9.65 -19.95 10.96
CA ALA A 60 9.81 -20.10 9.51
C ALA A 60 8.65 -19.51 8.67
N GLY A 61 7.41 -19.55 9.16
CA GLY A 61 6.27 -18.94 8.46
C GLY A 61 6.36 -17.42 8.41
N ASP A 62 6.67 -16.79 9.54
CA ASP A 62 6.80 -15.34 9.70
C ASP A 62 8.01 -14.82 8.92
N ALA A 63 9.14 -15.53 8.97
CA ALA A 63 10.34 -15.22 8.20
C ALA A 63 10.05 -15.20 6.68
N ARG A 64 9.33 -16.21 6.16
CA ARG A 64 8.96 -16.25 4.74
C ARG A 64 8.06 -15.09 4.34
N LEU A 65 7.14 -14.68 5.20
CA LEU A 65 6.26 -13.53 4.93
C LEU A 65 7.07 -12.23 4.89
N THR A 66 8.00 -12.04 5.82
CA THR A 66 8.95 -10.91 5.81
C THR A 66 9.75 -10.87 4.52
N GLU A 67 10.40 -11.97 4.14
CA GLU A 67 11.21 -12.05 2.92
C GLU A 67 10.38 -11.77 1.67
N LYS A 68 9.21 -12.42 1.54
CA LYS A 68 8.25 -12.16 0.46
C LYS A 68 7.91 -10.68 0.37
N THR A 69 7.63 -10.03 1.50
CA THR A 69 7.28 -8.61 1.54
C THR A 69 8.45 -7.73 1.11
N LEU A 70 9.66 -7.96 1.61
CA LEU A 70 10.85 -7.20 1.23
C LEU A 70 11.16 -7.32 -0.27
N ILE A 71 11.12 -8.54 -0.80
CA ILE A 71 11.36 -8.85 -2.21
C ILE A 71 10.30 -8.17 -3.10
N ASN A 72 9.03 -8.28 -2.71
CA ASN A 72 7.93 -7.74 -3.52
C ASN A 72 7.86 -6.21 -3.45
N VAL A 73 8.23 -5.58 -2.33
CA VAL A 73 8.40 -4.12 -2.26
C VAL A 73 9.54 -3.64 -3.16
N ALA A 74 10.68 -4.34 -3.17
CA ALA A 74 11.75 -4.06 -4.13
C ALA A 74 11.29 -4.26 -5.60
N ASN A 75 10.38 -5.20 -5.81
CA ASN A 75 9.77 -5.45 -7.11
C ASN A 75 8.65 -4.45 -7.47
N ASN A 76 8.19 -3.56 -6.57
CA ASN A 76 7.16 -2.57 -6.86
C ASN A 76 7.55 -1.68 -8.07
N PRO A 77 6.64 -1.35 -9.01
CA PRO A 77 6.97 -0.55 -10.19
C PRO A 77 7.56 0.84 -9.89
N ASN A 78 7.27 1.46 -8.74
CA ASN A 78 7.86 2.75 -8.35
C ASN A 78 9.36 2.66 -8.00
N VAL A 79 9.87 1.45 -7.76
CA VAL A 79 11.29 1.19 -7.49
C VAL A 79 12.03 0.85 -8.79
N GLY A 80 13.04 1.64 -9.12
CA GLY A 80 13.86 1.49 -10.33
C GLY A 80 15.18 0.75 -10.11
N ALA A 81 15.77 0.86 -8.90
CA ALA A 81 17.02 0.21 -8.52
C ALA A 81 17.08 -0.01 -7.01
N ILE A 82 17.92 -0.94 -6.55
CA ILE A 82 17.94 -1.38 -5.15
C ILE A 82 19.38 -1.47 -4.60
N VAL A 83 19.58 -0.99 -3.38
CA VAL A 83 20.75 -1.32 -2.55
C VAL A 83 20.24 -2.07 -1.33
N VAL A 84 20.49 -3.38 -1.30
CA VAL A 84 20.20 -4.25 -0.16
C VAL A 84 21.28 -4.03 0.90
N VAL A 85 20.86 -3.76 2.13
CA VAL A 85 21.75 -3.48 3.27
C VAL A 85 21.45 -4.47 4.38
N GLY A 86 22.42 -5.33 4.68
CA GLY A 86 22.33 -6.27 5.80
C GLY A 86 23.28 -5.96 6.94
N LEU A 87 23.05 -6.58 8.09
CA LEU A 87 24.06 -6.63 9.14
C LEU A 87 25.19 -7.61 8.75
N GLY A 88 24.80 -8.80 8.27
CA GLY A 88 25.69 -9.90 7.85
C GLY A 88 25.43 -11.22 8.58
N CYS A 89 24.48 -11.28 9.52
CA CYS A 89 24.23 -12.47 10.34
C CYS A 89 22.74 -12.77 10.58
N GLU A 90 21.85 -12.02 9.93
CA GLU A 90 20.40 -12.23 10.00
C GLU A 90 19.94 -13.46 9.20
N GLY A 91 18.75 -13.98 9.52
CA GLY A 91 18.17 -15.14 8.84
C GLY A 91 17.62 -14.80 7.44
N ALA A 92 17.10 -13.58 7.29
CA ALA A 92 16.77 -12.98 6.00
C ALA A 92 18.08 -12.63 5.26
N GLU A 93 18.73 -13.66 4.71
CA GLU A 93 20.08 -13.57 4.16
C GLU A 93 20.17 -12.48 3.06
N PRO A 94 21.00 -11.44 3.26
CA PRO A 94 21.04 -10.28 2.36
C PRO A 94 21.39 -10.63 0.91
N LEU A 95 22.36 -11.54 0.72
CA LEU A 95 22.79 -11.97 -0.61
C LEU A 95 21.68 -12.71 -1.35
N ARG A 96 21.01 -13.66 -0.68
CA ARG A 96 19.90 -14.41 -1.27
C ARG A 96 18.74 -13.48 -1.66
N ILE A 97 18.36 -12.56 -0.78
CA ILE A 97 17.32 -11.56 -1.08
C ILE A 97 17.72 -10.72 -2.30
N ALA A 98 18.98 -10.26 -2.37
CA ALA A 98 19.48 -9.50 -3.50
C ALA A 98 19.47 -10.30 -4.82
N GLU A 99 19.80 -11.59 -4.79
CA GLU A 99 19.73 -12.49 -5.93
C GLU A 99 18.29 -12.68 -6.44
N GLU A 100 17.34 -12.90 -5.53
CA GLU A 100 15.91 -13.00 -5.88
C GLU A 100 15.37 -11.70 -6.49
N ILE A 101 15.77 -10.54 -5.94
CA ILE A 101 15.40 -9.24 -6.51
C ILE A 101 16.03 -9.05 -7.91
N THR A 102 17.29 -9.44 -8.09
CA THR A 102 18.01 -9.33 -9.36
C THR A 102 17.32 -10.15 -10.45
N ALA A 103 16.67 -11.26 -10.10
CA ALA A 103 15.92 -12.09 -11.05
C ALA A 103 14.75 -11.36 -11.72
N PHE A 104 14.22 -10.28 -11.13
CA PHE A 104 13.23 -9.40 -11.78
C PHE A 104 13.84 -8.44 -12.81
N GLY A 105 15.17 -8.45 -12.97
CA GLY A 105 15.89 -7.62 -13.94
C GLY A 105 16.17 -6.18 -13.48
N LYS A 106 15.90 -5.84 -12.22
CA LYS A 106 16.20 -4.51 -11.66
C LYS A 106 17.66 -4.44 -11.18
N PRO A 107 18.40 -3.35 -11.47
CA PRO A 107 19.75 -3.15 -10.95
C PRO A 107 19.76 -3.22 -9.42
N THR A 108 20.54 -4.16 -8.89
CA THR A 108 20.58 -4.47 -7.46
C THR A 108 22.02 -4.64 -7.00
N SER A 109 22.34 -4.04 -5.86
CA SER A 109 23.59 -4.31 -5.14
C SER A 109 23.30 -4.76 -3.72
N CYS A 110 24.23 -5.51 -3.13
CA CYS A 110 24.16 -5.94 -1.74
C CYS A 110 25.43 -5.52 -1.01
N ILE A 111 25.27 -5.00 0.20
CA ILE A 111 26.36 -4.69 1.12
C ILE A 111 25.96 -5.12 2.53
N THR A 112 26.94 -5.55 3.33
CA THR A 112 26.71 -5.89 4.75
C THR A 112 27.60 -5.04 5.66
N ILE A 113 27.06 -4.64 6.81
CA ILE A 113 27.78 -3.79 7.77
C ILE A 113 29.05 -4.49 8.28
N GLN A 114 28.99 -5.81 8.52
CA GLN A 114 30.12 -6.57 9.03
C GLN A 114 31.25 -6.75 8.00
N GLU A 115 30.95 -7.06 6.74
CA GLU A 115 31.97 -7.25 5.70
C GLU A 115 32.62 -5.93 5.27
N GLU A 116 31.86 -4.84 5.24
CA GLU A 116 32.39 -3.50 4.96
C GLU A 116 33.25 -2.95 6.13
N GLY A 117 33.25 -3.64 7.28
CA GLY A 117 34.08 -3.28 8.43
C GLY A 117 33.49 -2.15 9.28
N GLY A 118 32.16 -2.10 9.40
CA GLY A 118 31.42 -1.22 10.30
C GLY A 118 30.56 -0.17 9.62
N THR A 119 29.71 0.48 10.42
CA THR A 119 28.67 1.43 9.99
C THR A 119 29.17 2.50 9.03
N LEU A 120 30.25 3.22 9.35
CA LEU A 120 30.72 4.35 8.55
C LEU A 120 31.20 3.94 7.16
N LYS A 121 31.88 2.79 7.05
CA LYS A 121 32.38 2.27 5.77
C LYS A 121 31.23 1.75 4.92
N CYS A 122 30.29 1.02 5.54
CA CYS A 122 29.08 0.54 4.89
C CYS A 122 28.23 1.71 4.36
N GLN A 123 28.04 2.77 5.15
CA GLN A 123 27.35 3.99 4.70
C GLN A 123 28.06 4.64 3.51
N ALA A 124 29.38 4.83 3.57
CA ALA A 124 30.14 5.42 2.46
C ALA A 124 29.99 4.61 1.17
N ARG A 125 30.08 3.27 1.26
CA ARG A 125 29.88 2.36 0.13
C ARG A 125 28.46 2.42 -0.41
N GLY A 126 27.46 2.36 0.47
CA GLY A 126 26.04 2.45 0.11
C GLY A 126 25.67 3.76 -0.56
N ILE A 127 26.19 4.89 -0.07
CA ILE A 127 26.00 6.21 -0.71
C ILE A 127 26.59 6.22 -2.12
N SER A 128 27.78 5.65 -2.32
CA SER A 128 28.38 5.55 -3.65
C SER A 128 27.48 4.77 -4.61
N LEU A 129 27.03 3.58 -4.21
CA LEU A 129 26.17 2.71 -5.03
C LEU A 129 24.82 3.39 -5.35
N ALA A 130 24.19 3.98 -4.33
CA ALA A 130 22.91 4.66 -4.49
C ALA A 130 23.02 5.88 -5.43
N ARG A 131 24.13 6.62 -5.38
CA ARG A 131 24.39 7.73 -6.31
C ARG A 131 24.54 7.26 -7.75
N ASP A 132 25.27 6.16 -7.97
CA ASP A 132 25.43 5.57 -9.31
C ASP A 132 24.06 5.16 -9.88
N TYR A 133 23.20 4.53 -9.07
CA TYR A 133 21.84 4.21 -9.48
C TYR A 133 20.97 5.43 -9.70
N ALA A 134 21.02 6.44 -8.83
CA ALA A 134 20.26 7.67 -9.00
C ALA A 134 20.64 8.38 -10.31
N GLN A 135 21.93 8.37 -10.68
CA GLN A 135 22.39 8.88 -11.96
C GLN A 135 21.81 8.08 -13.13
N GLN A 136 21.83 6.74 -13.07
CA GLN A 136 21.24 5.88 -14.09
C GLN A 136 19.74 6.11 -14.26
N LEU A 137 18.99 6.15 -13.16
CA LEU A 137 17.56 6.39 -13.16
C LEU A 137 17.21 7.81 -13.68
N SER A 138 18.04 8.81 -13.41
CA SER A 138 17.82 10.19 -13.90
C SER A 138 17.87 10.32 -15.44
N MET A 139 18.52 9.37 -16.12
CA MET A 139 18.58 9.33 -17.58
C MET A 139 17.35 8.66 -18.21
N GLN A 140 16.53 7.95 -17.42
CA GLN A 140 15.32 7.32 -17.91
C GLN A 140 14.25 8.38 -18.16
N LYS A 141 13.73 8.44 -19.39
CA LYS A 141 12.61 9.32 -19.72
C LYS A 141 11.30 8.57 -19.46
N PRO A 142 10.32 9.19 -18.77
CA PRO A 142 9.00 8.59 -18.64
C PRO A 142 8.36 8.46 -20.03
N GLN A 143 7.57 7.40 -20.20
CA GLN A 143 6.88 7.03 -21.43
C GLN A 143 5.37 7.13 -21.20
N GLN A 144 4.60 7.37 -22.27
CA GLN A 144 3.15 7.25 -22.18
C GLN A 144 2.78 5.79 -21.92
N ALA A 145 2.07 5.57 -20.81
CA ALA A 145 1.51 4.29 -20.41
C ALA A 145 -0.02 4.41 -20.39
N PRO A 146 -0.77 3.39 -20.85
CA PRO A 146 -2.22 3.41 -20.71
C PRO A 146 -2.61 3.31 -19.23
N VAL A 147 -3.72 3.94 -18.85
CA VAL A 147 -4.26 3.88 -17.47
C VAL A 147 -4.53 2.44 -17.01
N SER A 148 -4.68 1.49 -17.94
CA SER A 148 -4.77 0.06 -17.63
C SER A 148 -3.57 -0.52 -16.88
N GLU A 149 -2.42 0.15 -16.90
CA GLU A 149 -1.22 -0.27 -16.16
C GLU A 149 -1.20 0.22 -14.70
N LEU A 150 -2.23 0.96 -14.24
CA LEU A 150 -2.32 1.42 -12.86
C LEU A 150 -2.98 0.38 -11.96
N LEU A 151 -2.33 0.14 -10.83
CA LEU A 151 -2.79 -0.63 -9.69
C LEU A 151 -2.96 0.30 -8.48
N LEU A 152 -4.22 0.50 -8.10
CA LEU A 152 -4.64 1.36 -7.00
C LEU A 152 -4.83 0.54 -5.71
N ALA A 153 -4.19 0.94 -4.61
CA ALA A 153 -4.50 0.44 -3.27
C ALA A 153 -5.54 1.33 -2.60
N MET A 154 -6.45 0.76 -1.82
CA MET A 154 -7.52 1.49 -1.14
C MET A 154 -7.60 1.09 0.33
N GLU A 155 -7.41 2.05 1.22
CA GLU A 155 -7.32 1.86 2.66
C GLU A 155 -8.27 2.82 3.40
N CYS A 156 -8.73 2.48 4.60
CA CYS A 156 -9.24 3.46 5.55
C CYS A 156 -8.41 3.54 6.83
N GLY A 157 -8.37 4.74 7.42
CA GLY A 157 -7.75 4.95 8.73
C GLY A 157 -8.79 5.17 9.82
N GLY A 158 -8.64 6.30 10.53
CA GLY A 158 -9.60 6.78 11.51
C GLY A 158 -10.97 7.10 10.90
N SER A 159 -11.79 6.07 10.67
CA SER A 159 -13.15 6.16 10.15
C SER A 159 -14.10 6.85 11.13
N ASP A 160 -15.06 7.57 10.56
CA ASP A 160 -16.18 8.24 11.24
C ASP A 160 -17.48 8.04 10.44
N THR A 161 -18.58 8.66 10.86
CA THR A 161 -19.88 8.58 10.17
C THR A 161 -19.84 9.04 8.71
N THR A 162 -19.00 10.01 8.37
CA THR A 162 -18.90 10.53 6.99
C THR A 162 -18.18 9.58 6.06
N SER A 163 -17.41 8.63 6.60
CA SER A 163 -16.58 7.72 5.82
C SER A 163 -17.43 6.82 4.92
N GLY A 164 -18.45 6.15 5.47
CA GLY A 164 -19.37 5.30 4.71
C GLY A 164 -20.39 6.05 3.85
N LEU A 165 -20.59 7.36 4.10
CA LEU A 165 -21.60 8.18 3.43
C LEU A 165 -21.04 9.07 2.30
N ALA A 166 -19.76 9.44 2.38
CA ALA A 166 -19.12 10.37 1.44
C ALA A 166 -17.79 9.82 0.88
N SER A 167 -16.78 9.63 1.72
CA SER A 167 -15.42 9.25 1.26
C SER A 167 -15.39 7.90 0.55
N ASN A 168 -15.90 6.84 1.18
CA ASN A 168 -15.80 5.49 0.67
C ASN A 168 -16.61 5.31 -0.63
N PRO A 169 -17.88 5.78 -0.73
CA PRO A 169 -18.62 5.74 -1.99
C PRO A 169 -17.94 6.52 -3.12
N SER A 170 -17.32 7.67 -2.82
CA SER A 170 -16.60 8.46 -3.84
C SER A 170 -15.34 7.74 -4.33
N CYS A 171 -14.61 7.08 -3.43
CA CYS A 171 -13.50 6.19 -3.78
C CYS A 171 -13.97 5.03 -4.67
N GLY A 172 -15.13 4.46 -4.37
CA GLY A 172 -15.74 3.40 -5.18
C GLY A 172 -16.01 3.83 -6.62
N VAL A 173 -16.48 5.06 -6.84
CA VAL A 173 -16.68 5.62 -8.19
C VAL A 173 -15.34 5.74 -8.94
N ALA A 174 -14.29 6.21 -8.26
CA ALA A 174 -12.95 6.32 -8.86
C ALA A 174 -12.36 4.95 -9.19
N SER A 175 -12.49 3.97 -8.29
CA SER A 175 -12.09 2.58 -8.48
C SER A 175 -12.81 1.95 -9.68
N ASP A 176 -14.14 2.07 -9.76
CA ASP A 176 -14.92 1.55 -10.88
C ASP A 176 -14.49 2.20 -12.22
N LYS A 177 -14.14 3.50 -12.21
CA LYS A 177 -13.67 4.20 -13.41
C LYS A 177 -12.30 3.70 -13.86
N LEU A 178 -11.37 3.50 -12.93
CA LEU A 178 -10.06 2.91 -13.22
C LEU A 178 -10.21 1.51 -13.81
N ILE A 179 -11.03 0.66 -13.20
CA ILE A 179 -11.30 -0.71 -13.68
C ILE A 179 -11.94 -0.70 -15.08
N ARG A 180 -12.88 0.22 -15.35
CA ARG A 180 -13.45 0.38 -16.71
C ARG A 180 -12.41 0.76 -17.76
N CYS A 181 -11.34 1.46 -17.36
CA CYS A 181 -10.20 1.78 -18.22
C CYS A 181 -9.19 0.62 -18.32
N GLY A 182 -9.47 -0.54 -17.71
CA GLY A 182 -8.63 -1.73 -17.74
C GLY A 182 -7.57 -1.78 -16.65
N GLY A 183 -7.61 -0.89 -15.66
CA GLY A 183 -6.72 -0.92 -14.49
C GLY A 183 -7.20 -1.88 -13.42
N SER A 184 -6.51 -1.87 -12.28
CA SER A 184 -6.85 -2.69 -11.11
C SER A 184 -6.96 -1.87 -9.84
N SER A 185 -7.75 -2.36 -8.90
CA SER A 185 -7.74 -1.86 -7.53
C SER A 185 -7.71 -3.00 -6.52
N ILE A 186 -7.06 -2.75 -5.38
CA ILE A 186 -6.98 -3.66 -4.24
C ILE A 186 -7.72 -2.98 -3.08
N LEU A 187 -8.70 -3.68 -2.54
CA LEU A 187 -9.30 -3.37 -1.25
C LEU A 187 -8.66 -4.26 -0.18
N SER A 188 -8.37 -3.69 0.98
CA SER A 188 -7.68 -4.35 2.09
C SER A 188 -8.58 -4.43 3.33
N GLU A 189 -7.97 -4.76 4.48
CA GLU A 189 -8.54 -4.73 5.82
C GLU A 189 -9.55 -5.85 6.08
N THR A 190 -9.07 -7.08 6.20
CA THR A 190 -9.92 -8.27 6.42
C THR A 190 -10.91 -8.11 7.57
N THR A 191 -10.49 -7.42 8.63
CA THR A 191 -11.36 -7.16 9.79
C THR A 191 -12.56 -6.27 9.48
N GLU A 192 -12.47 -5.44 8.44
CA GLU A 192 -13.51 -4.51 7.97
C GLU A 192 -14.51 -5.17 7.01
N PHE A 193 -14.43 -6.49 6.85
CA PHE A 193 -15.47 -7.26 6.16
C PHE A 193 -16.37 -7.98 7.15
N ILE A 194 -15.98 -8.10 8.43
CA ILE A 194 -16.71 -8.90 9.41
C ILE A 194 -18.15 -8.42 9.53
N GLY A 195 -19.08 -9.37 9.35
CA GLY A 195 -20.52 -9.18 9.40
C GLY A 195 -21.13 -8.67 8.08
N ALA A 196 -20.30 -8.39 7.07
CA ALA A 196 -20.71 -7.85 5.78
C ALA A 196 -20.09 -8.58 4.59
N GLU A 197 -19.24 -9.59 4.83
CA GLU A 197 -18.50 -10.38 3.84
C GLU A 197 -19.41 -11.03 2.79
N HIS A 198 -20.61 -11.46 3.21
CA HIS A 198 -21.63 -12.05 2.35
C HIS A 198 -22.22 -11.08 1.32
N VAL A 199 -22.14 -9.75 1.56
CA VAL A 199 -22.55 -8.73 0.59
C VAL A 199 -21.52 -8.64 -0.52
N MET A 200 -20.23 -8.61 -0.17
CA MET A 200 -19.13 -8.55 -1.12
C MET A 200 -18.97 -9.86 -1.90
N ALA A 201 -19.15 -11.01 -1.25
CA ALA A 201 -19.08 -12.33 -1.89
C ALA A 201 -20.10 -12.49 -3.03
N LYS A 202 -21.27 -11.85 -2.95
CA LYS A 202 -22.27 -11.85 -4.03
C LYS A 202 -21.81 -11.12 -5.29
N ARG A 203 -20.78 -10.28 -5.19
CA ARG A 203 -20.17 -9.55 -6.33
C ARG A 203 -19.05 -10.33 -6.99
N ALA A 204 -18.69 -11.50 -6.46
CA ALA A 204 -17.64 -12.34 -7.00
C ALA A 204 -17.97 -12.82 -8.42
N VAL A 205 -16.96 -12.91 -9.27
CA VAL A 205 -17.10 -13.42 -10.64
C VAL A 205 -17.54 -14.88 -10.68
N THR A 206 -17.24 -15.65 -9.63
CA THR A 206 -17.73 -17.02 -9.44
C THR A 206 -18.08 -17.29 -7.97
N PRO A 207 -18.92 -18.29 -7.67
CA PRO A 207 -19.20 -18.71 -6.29
C PRO A 207 -17.94 -19.10 -5.51
N GLU A 208 -16.94 -19.68 -6.16
CA GLU A 208 -15.68 -20.08 -5.53
C GLU A 208 -14.88 -18.87 -5.05
N VAL A 209 -14.81 -17.80 -5.85
CA VAL A 209 -14.19 -16.53 -5.42
C VAL A 209 -14.98 -15.91 -4.27
N GLY A 210 -16.32 -16.00 -4.31
CA GLY A 210 -17.17 -15.57 -3.20
C GLY A 210 -16.86 -16.34 -1.92
N GLN A 211 -16.68 -17.66 -2.01
CA GLN A 211 -16.34 -18.51 -0.87
C GLN A 211 -14.94 -18.22 -0.33
N GLN A 212 -13.95 -17.95 -1.18
CA GLN A 212 -12.61 -17.54 -0.74
C GLN A 212 -12.66 -16.31 0.18
N LEU A 213 -13.51 -15.33 -0.14
CA LEU A 213 -13.69 -14.14 0.71
C LEU A 213 -14.31 -14.49 2.06
N ILE A 214 -15.31 -15.37 2.09
CA ILE A 214 -15.92 -15.84 3.35
C ILE A 214 -14.87 -16.58 4.20
N ASP A 215 -14.09 -17.47 3.58
CA ASP A 215 -13.06 -18.26 4.25
C ASP A 215 -11.96 -17.37 4.84
N LEU A 216 -11.58 -16.30 4.15
CA LEU A 216 -10.63 -15.30 4.61
C LEU A 216 -11.11 -14.63 5.92
N VAL A 217 -12.38 -14.24 6.00
CA VAL A 217 -12.96 -13.61 7.21
C VAL A 217 -13.07 -14.61 8.34
N VAL A 218 -13.54 -15.83 8.06
CA VAL A 218 -13.60 -16.93 9.05
C VAL A 218 -12.21 -17.26 9.58
N GLY A 219 -11.20 -17.30 8.72
CA GLY A 219 -9.81 -17.53 9.09
C GLY A 219 -9.23 -16.43 9.97
N CYS A 220 -9.57 -15.17 9.69
CA CYS A 220 -9.22 -14.04 10.55
C CYS A 220 -9.83 -14.18 11.96
N GLU A 221 -11.13 -14.49 12.06
CA GLU A 221 -11.78 -14.71 13.34
C GLU A 221 -11.21 -15.92 14.09
N ALA A 222 -10.89 -17.00 13.38
CA ALA A 222 -10.28 -18.20 13.95
C ALA A 222 -8.89 -17.92 14.53
N ARG A 223 -8.06 -17.11 13.85
CA ARG A 223 -6.74 -16.67 14.33
C ARG A 223 -6.85 -15.94 15.68
N ALA A 224 -7.80 -15.01 15.80
CA ALA A 224 -8.03 -14.29 17.05
C ALA A 224 -8.50 -15.24 18.19
N LYS A 225 -9.47 -16.11 17.89
CA LYS A 225 -9.98 -17.09 18.87
C LYS A 225 -8.91 -18.05 19.37
N ALA A 226 -7.98 -18.45 18.50
CA ALA A 226 -6.84 -19.31 18.88
C ALA A 226 -5.91 -18.63 19.90
N LEU A 227 -5.89 -17.30 19.97
CA LEU A 227 -5.17 -16.51 20.97
C LEU A 227 -6.00 -16.22 22.23
N GLY A 228 -7.23 -16.74 22.31
CA GLY A 228 -8.16 -16.46 23.41
C GLY A 228 -8.88 -15.12 23.30
N GLU A 229 -8.78 -14.45 22.15
CA GLU A 229 -9.33 -13.12 21.92
C GLU A 229 -10.55 -13.16 20.97
N ASP A 230 -11.44 -12.18 21.12
CA ASP A 230 -12.54 -11.96 20.18
C ASP A 230 -12.31 -10.67 19.39
N ILE A 231 -11.95 -10.82 18.12
CA ILE A 231 -11.67 -9.68 17.24
C ILE A 231 -12.91 -8.82 16.98
N ARG A 232 -14.13 -9.39 17.11
CA ARG A 232 -15.39 -8.62 17.01
C ARG A 232 -15.55 -7.64 18.18
N GLY A 233 -15.04 -7.99 19.36
CA GLY A 233 -15.06 -7.10 20.53
C GLY A 233 -14.05 -5.96 20.43
N GLY A 234 -12.97 -6.15 19.67
CA GLY A 234 -11.92 -5.14 19.44
C GLY A 234 -12.25 -4.13 18.34
N GLN A 235 -13.27 -4.40 17.53
CA GLN A 235 -13.68 -3.57 16.39
C GLN A 235 -15.16 -3.16 16.53
N PRO A 236 -15.54 -1.91 16.22
CA PRO A 236 -14.71 -0.80 15.77
C PRO A 236 -13.72 -0.31 16.84
N THR A 237 -12.56 0.20 16.41
CA THR A 237 -11.58 0.78 17.35
C THR A 237 -12.19 1.93 18.19
N PRO A 238 -11.62 2.26 19.37
CA PRO A 238 -12.09 3.41 20.17
C PRO A 238 -12.14 4.73 19.41
N GLY A 239 -11.24 4.89 18.43
CA GLY A 239 -11.22 6.03 17.52
C GLY A 239 -12.48 6.10 16.65
N ASN A 240 -12.94 4.96 16.13
CA ASN A 240 -14.12 4.86 15.27
C ASN A 240 -15.41 5.09 16.04
N ILE A 241 -15.53 4.53 17.25
CA ILE A 241 -16.70 4.72 18.12
C ILE A 241 -16.86 6.21 18.46
N LYS A 242 -15.77 6.90 18.82
CA LYS A 242 -15.79 8.36 19.03
C LYS A 242 -16.12 9.13 17.74
N GLY A 243 -15.84 8.56 16.58
CA GLY A 243 -16.24 9.06 15.26
C GLY A 243 -17.71 8.79 14.90
N GLY A 244 -18.46 8.10 15.75
CA GLY A 244 -19.91 7.88 15.64
C GLY A 244 -20.35 6.55 15.02
N LEU A 245 -19.43 5.59 14.83
CA LEU A 245 -19.77 4.23 14.38
C LEU A 245 -20.23 3.36 15.54
N THR A 246 -21.31 2.59 15.36
CA THR A 246 -21.97 1.85 16.45
C THR A 246 -21.65 0.37 16.49
N THR A 247 -21.51 -0.30 15.34
CA THR A 247 -21.14 -1.72 15.24
C THR A 247 -20.10 -1.98 14.15
N ILE A 248 -19.48 -3.16 14.20
CA ILE A 248 -18.55 -3.57 13.14
C ILE A 248 -19.29 -3.78 11.82
N GLU A 249 -20.50 -4.32 11.83
CA GLU A 249 -21.33 -4.50 10.63
C GLU A 249 -21.61 -3.17 9.91
N GLU A 250 -21.96 -2.12 10.67
CA GLU A 250 -22.18 -0.77 10.13
C GLU A 250 -20.91 -0.24 9.46
N LYS A 251 -19.76 -0.37 10.14
CA LYS A 251 -18.46 0.05 9.60
C LYS A 251 -18.09 -0.75 8.35
N SER A 252 -18.25 -2.07 8.38
CA SER A 252 -17.93 -2.97 7.28
C SER A 252 -18.77 -2.67 6.03
N LEU A 253 -20.08 -2.40 6.20
CA LEU A 253 -20.94 -1.94 5.11
C LEU A 253 -20.43 -0.64 4.48
N GLY A 254 -20.03 0.32 5.30
CA GLY A 254 -19.37 1.54 4.85
C GLY A 254 -18.04 1.29 4.13
N CYS A 255 -17.22 0.36 4.62
CA CYS A 255 -15.92 0.00 4.06
C CYS A 255 -16.05 -0.55 2.64
N MET A 256 -17.00 -1.46 2.40
CA MET A 256 -17.20 -2.09 1.09
C MET A 256 -17.54 -1.11 -0.03
N HIS A 257 -18.05 0.09 0.29
CA HIS A 257 -18.28 1.12 -0.70
C HIS A 257 -16.98 1.63 -1.36
N LYS A 258 -15.80 1.49 -0.70
CA LYS A 258 -14.49 1.80 -1.32
C LYS A 258 -14.25 0.96 -2.57
N ALA A 259 -14.75 -0.27 -2.59
CA ALA A 259 -14.64 -1.19 -3.72
C ALA A 259 -15.57 -0.85 -4.90
N GLY A 260 -16.40 0.19 -4.83
CA GLY A 260 -17.34 0.52 -5.89
C GLY A 260 -18.32 -0.61 -6.17
N HIS A 261 -18.61 -0.88 -7.44
CA HIS A 261 -19.55 -1.90 -7.90
C HIS A 261 -18.92 -2.92 -8.88
N ALA A 262 -17.63 -2.78 -9.22
CA ALA A 262 -16.93 -3.73 -10.06
C ALA A 262 -17.02 -5.17 -9.49
N PRO A 263 -17.09 -6.21 -10.34
CA PRO A 263 -17.06 -7.60 -9.89
C PRO A 263 -15.73 -7.93 -9.23
N LEU A 264 -15.78 -8.65 -8.10
CA LEU A 264 -14.61 -9.14 -7.39
C LEU A 264 -13.96 -10.28 -8.20
N GLN A 265 -12.71 -10.08 -8.62
CA GLN A 265 -11.96 -11.04 -9.44
C GLN A 265 -11.34 -12.17 -8.61
N GLY A 266 -10.93 -11.88 -7.39
CA GLY A 266 -10.23 -12.83 -6.54
C GLY A 266 -9.76 -12.24 -5.21
N VAL A 267 -9.22 -13.13 -4.39
CA VAL A 267 -8.56 -12.81 -3.11
C VAL A 267 -7.05 -13.02 -3.25
N LEU A 268 -6.27 -12.15 -2.63
CA LEU A 268 -4.80 -12.17 -2.59
C LEU A 268 -4.33 -12.42 -1.16
N GLU A 269 -3.29 -13.23 -1.00
CA GLU A 269 -2.57 -13.27 0.27
C GLU A 269 -1.75 -11.98 0.44
N TYR A 270 -1.33 -11.70 1.67
CA TYR A 270 -0.50 -10.53 1.97
C TYR A 270 0.74 -10.48 1.04
N ALA A 271 0.97 -9.31 0.45
CA ALA A 271 2.04 -9.03 -0.52
C ALA A 271 1.95 -9.77 -1.88
N ASP A 272 0.83 -10.41 -2.22
CA ASP A 272 0.61 -10.93 -3.59
C ASP A 272 0.18 -9.84 -4.58
N SER A 273 0.48 -10.08 -5.86
CA SER A 273 0.06 -9.21 -6.97
C SER A 273 -1.17 -9.77 -7.69
N PRO A 274 -2.12 -8.91 -8.11
CA PRO A 274 -3.15 -9.28 -9.08
C PRO A 274 -2.57 -9.94 -10.33
N THR A 275 -3.21 -11.00 -10.81
CA THR A 275 -2.77 -11.71 -12.03
C THR A 275 -3.35 -11.11 -13.32
N HIS A 276 -4.40 -10.30 -13.21
CA HIS A 276 -5.08 -9.65 -14.31
C HIS A 276 -5.88 -8.42 -13.83
N PRO A 277 -6.32 -7.53 -14.75
CA PRO A 277 -7.11 -6.35 -14.43
C PRO A 277 -8.41 -6.62 -13.64
N GLY A 278 -8.71 -5.77 -12.66
CA GLY A 278 -10.01 -5.76 -11.97
C GLY A 278 -9.93 -5.41 -10.49
N LEU A 279 -11.01 -5.71 -9.77
CA LEU A 279 -11.10 -5.51 -8.32
C LEU A 279 -10.63 -6.76 -7.57
N TRP A 280 -9.70 -6.59 -6.64
CA TRP A 280 -9.12 -7.63 -5.80
C TRP A 280 -9.27 -7.28 -4.32
N ILE A 281 -9.33 -8.29 -3.47
CA ILE A 281 -9.22 -8.14 -2.02
C ILE A 281 -7.92 -8.76 -1.56
N MET A 282 -7.14 -8.07 -0.72
CA MET A 282 -5.94 -8.63 -0.10
C MET A 282 -6.17 -8.92 1.37
N ASP A 283 -5.76 -10.12 1.86
CA ASP A 283 -5.74 -10.41 3.30
C ASP A 283 -4.69 -9.54 3.98
N THR A 284 -5.16 -8.47 4.63
CA THR A 284 -4.32 -7.59 5.44
C THR A 284 -4.94 -7.38 6.82
N PRO A 285 -4.12 -7.08 7.85
CA PRO A 285 -4.64 -6.63 9.13
C PRO A 285 -5.36 -5.28 8.97
N GLY A 286 -6.25 -4.92 9.90
CA GLY A 286 -6.89 -3.60 9.95
C GLY A 286 -5.99 -2.48 10.49
N GLN A 287 -4.68 -2.70 10.58
CA GLN A 287 -3.72 -1.67 10.99
C GLN A 287 -3.22 -0.96 9.73
N ASP A 288 -3.45 0.35 9.67
CA ASP A 288 -3.28 1.21 8.49
C ASP A 288 -1.94 0.97 7.75
N ILE A 289 -0.83 0.94 8.48
CA ILE A 289 0.52 0.92 7.90
C ILE A 289 0.90 -0.48 7.42
N GLU A 290 0.60 -1.52 8.19
CA GLU A 290 0.80 -2.91 7.80
C GLU A 290 -0.04 -3.24 6.57
N SER A 291 -1.27 -2.75 6.52
CA SER A 291 -2.18 -2.95 5.40
C SER A 291 -1.67 -2.29 4.11
N ILE A 292 -1.32 -1.00 4.16
CA ILE A 292 -0.74 -0.28 3.02
C ILE A 292 0.54 -0.96 2.53
N SER A 293 1.43 -1.35 3.46
CA SER A 293 2.70 -1.98 3.11
C SER A 293 2.49 -3.30 2.35
N GLY A 294 1.47 -4.08 2.72
CA GLY A 294 1.10 -5.32 2.01
C GLY A 294 0.64 -5.05 0.58
N MET A 295 -0.25 -4.07 0.37
CA MET A 295 -0.74 -3.73 -0.97
C MET A 295 0.37 -3.12 -1.86
N VAL A 296 1.24 -2.30 -1.27
CA VAL A 296 2.40 -1.74 -1.96
C VAL A 296 3.41 -2.84 -2.31
N ALA A 297 3.63 -3.83 -1.44
CA ALA A 297 4.38 -5.02 -1.78
C ALA A 297 3.70 -5.79 -2.93
N GLY A 298 2.37 -5.88 -2.93
CA GLY A 298 1.58 -6.41 -4.05
C GLY A 298 1.69 -5.64 -5.37
N GLY A 299 2.43 -4.52 -5.40
CA GLY A 299 2.77 -3.78 -6.60
C GLY A 299 1.93 -2.52 -6.83
N ALA A 300 1.07 -2.14 -5.89
CA ALA A 300 0.28 -0.90 -6.02
C ALA A 300 1.19 0.31 -6.20
N GLN A 301 0.92 1.12 -7.23
CA GLN A 301 1.71 2.31 -7.53
C GLN A 301 1.24 3.52 -6.72
N ILE A 302 -0.02 3.51 -6.27
CA ILE A 302 -0.68 4.64 -5.60
C ILE A 302 -1.67 4.11 -4.56
N VAL A 303 -1.84 4.85 -3.47
CA VAL A 303 -2.79 4.53 -2.40
C VAL A 303 -3.80 5.66 -2.28
N ILE A 304 -5.09 5.34 -2.20
CA ILE A 304 -6.09 6.25 -1.64
C ILE A 304 -6.39 5.85 -0.21
N PHE A 305 -6.43 6.85 0.67
CA PHE A 305 -6.58 6.66 2.09
C PHE A 305 -7.71 7.54 2.61
N THR A 306 -8.84 6.92 2.97
CA THR A 306 -9.97 7.66 3.53
C THR A 306 -9.81 7.82 5.04
N THR A 307 -10.02 9.03 5.55
CA THR A 307 -9.95 9.30 6.99
C THR A 307 -10.99 10.32 7.44
N GLY A 308 -11.73 9.98 8.48
CA GLY A 308 -12.61 10.91 9.19
C GLY A 308 -11.88 11.71 10.28
N ARG A 309 -10.67 11.27 10.67
CA ARG A 309 -9.94 11.80 11.84
C ARG A 309 -8.55 12.36 11.54
N GLY A 310 -8.15 12.40 10.27
CA GLY A 310 -6.88 13.00 9.84
C GLY A 310 -5.65 12.15 10.17
N THR A 311 -5.70 10.84 9.95
CA THR A 311 -4.50 10.00 10.10
C THR A 311 -3.40 10.52 9.16
N PRO A 312 -2.19 10.83 9.65
CA PRO A 312 -1.12 11.40 8.82
C PRO A 312 -0.35 10.37 7.97
N ALA A 313 -0.79 9.11 7.90
CA ALA A 313 -0.09 7.99 7.27
C ALA A 313 0.43 8.27 5.85
N GLY A 314 1.69 7.96 5.59
CA GLY A 314 2.29 7.96 4.25
C GLY A 314 2.79 6.57 3.86
N ASN A 315 3.65 6.52 2.86
CA ASN A 315 4.38 5.32 2.48
C ASN A 315 5.64 5.73 1.67
N PRO A 316 6.79 5.10 1.90
CA PRO A 316 8.05 5.49 1.25
C PRO A 316 8.14 5.15 -0.24
N ILE A 317 7.22 4.33 -0.77
CA ILE A 317 7.26 3.82 -2.16
C ILE A 317 6.09 4.33 -3.00
N ALA A 318 4.87 4.32 -2.45
CA ALA A 318 3.67 4.73 -3.14
C ALA A 318 3.10 6.03 -2.56
N PRO A 319 2.80 7.06 -3.37
CA PRO A 319 2.08 8.23 -2.89
C PRO A 319 0.73 7.85 -2.28
N VAL A 320 0.39 8.51 -1.17
CA VAL A 320 -0.86 8.32 -0.44
C VAL A 320 -1.72 9.57 -0.59
N ILE A 321 -2.83 9.47 -1.33
CA ILE A 321 -3.84 10.51 -1.47
C ILE A 321 -4.83 10.40 -0.31
N LYS A 322 -4.90 11.41 0.54
CA LYS A 322 -5.79 11.43 1.70
C LYS A 322 -7.08 12.15 1.41
N ILE A 323 -8.19 11.51 1.77
CA ILE A 323 -9.53 11.94 1.45
C ILE A 323 -10.37 11.99 2.72
N THR A 324 -11.10 13.09 2.94
CA THR A 324 -12.04 13.21 4.06
C THR A 324 -13.42 13.67 3.62
N GLY A 325 -14.46 13.09 4.22
CA GLY A 325 -15.84 13.53 4.10
C GLY A 325 -16.26 14.41 5.28
N ASN A 326 -15.35 14.66 6.22
CA ASN A 326 -15.61 15.40 7.44
C ASN A 326 -15.07 16.83 7.31
N LYS A 327 -15.99 17.81 7.24
CA LYS A 327 -15.63 19.22 7.05
C LYS A 327 -14.74 19.77 8.17
N ALA A 328 -15.01 19.39 9.42
CA ALA A 328 -14.22 19.84 10.56
C ALA A 328 -12.80 19.27 10.49
N THR A 329 -12.65 18.00 10.11
CA THR A 329 -11.33 17.38 9.92
C THR A 329 -10.58 18.03 8.78
N TRP A 330 -11.25 18.33 7.66
CA TRP A 330 -10.66 19.10 6.57
C TRP A 330 -10.11 20.43 7.08
N GLU A 331 -10.95 21.26 7.72
CA GLU A 331 -10.56 22.59 8.20
C GLU A 331 -9.40 22.57 9.20
N MET A 332 -9.30 21.53 10.02
CA MET A 332 -8.22 21.40 11.02
C MET A 332 -6.92 20.81 10.46
N MET A 333 -6.98 19.98 9.42
CA MET A 333 -5.88 19.11 8.94
C MET A 333 -5.59 19.30 7.44
N GLN A 334 -5.78 20.53 6.92
CA GLN A 334 -5.63 20.84 5.48
C GLN A 334 -4.21 20.58 4.94
N ASP A 335 -3.20 20.63 5.80
CA ASP A 335 -1.83 20.30 5.46
C ASP A 335 -1.62 18.79 5.25
N ASN A 336 -2.44 17.94 5.88
CA ASN A 336 -2.38 16.49 5.74
C ASN A 336 -3.35 15.91 4.70
N ILE A 337 -4.40 16.63 4.29
CA ILE A 337 -5.48 16.07 3.45
C ILE A 337 -5.39 16.61 2.02
N ASP A 338 -5.50 15.73 1.03
CA ASP A 338 -5.41 16.09 -0.38
C ASP A 338 -6.77 16.49 -0.97
N ILE A 339 -7.87 15.84 -0.53
CA ILE A 339 -9.22 16.06 -1.09
C ILE A 339 -10.28 16.14 0.04
N ASP A 340 -11.11 17.18 -0.03
CA ASP A 340 -12.33 17.36 0.77
C ASP A 340 -13.56 16.96 -0.04
N VAL A 341 -14.27 15.91 0.40
CA VAL A 341 -15.54 15.46 -0.21
C VAL A 341 -16.75 15.74 0.70
N SER A 342 -16.58 16.57 1.73
CA SER A 342 -17.65 16.88 2.70
C SER A 342 -18.85 17.62 2.10
N ALA A 343 -18.71 18.21 0.91
CA ALA A 343 -19.82 18.82 0.16
C ALA A 343 -20.94 17.81 -0.18
N ILE A 344 -20.68 16.50 -0.11
CA ILE A 344 -21.71 15.45 -0.20
C ILE A 344 -22.66 15.53 0.99
N MET A 345 -22.14 15.77 2.19
CA MET A 345 -22.92 15.78 3.43
C MET A 345 -23.86 16.99 3.49
N SER A 346 -23.50 18.11 2.85
CA SER A 346 -24.36 19.30 2.71
C SER A 346 -25.33 19.21 1.53
N GLY A 347 -25.22 18.20 0.67
CA GLY A 347 -26.01 18.06 -0.55
C GLY A 347 -25.58 19.01 -1.69
N GLU A 348 -24.43 19.68 -1.56
CA GLU A 348 -23.88 20.61 -2.54
C GLU A 348 -23.15 19.89 -3.68
N ALA A 349 -22.69 18.67 -3.44
CA ALA A 349 -22.07 17.78 -4.43
C ALA A 349 -22.64 16.36 -4.34
N SER A 350 -22.61 15.65 -5.46
CA SER A 350 -22.92 14.22 -5.51
C SER A 350 -21.67 13.35 -5.32
N ILE A 351 -21.88 12.12 -4.85
CA ILE A 351 -20.85 11.06 -4.78
C ILE A 351 -20.16 10.87 -6.14
N THR A 352 -20.91 10.95 -7.25
CA THR A 352 -20.33 10.78 -8.59
C THR A 352 -19.40 11.92 -8.97
N GLN A 353 -19.74 13.16 -8.62
CA GLN A 353 -18.88 14.33 -8.89
C GLN A 353 -17.58 14.24 -8.08
N MET A 354 -17.65 13.95 -6.79
CA MET A 354 -16.46 13.78 -5.95
C MET A 354 -15.63 12.55 -6.34
N GLY A 355 -16.27 11.48 -6.78
CA GLY A 355 -15.57 10.32 -7.33
C GLY A 355 -14.79 10.62 -8.61
N GLU A 356 -15.34 11.46 -9.49
CA GLU A 356 -14.60 11.94 -10.66
C GLU A 356 -13.40 12.81 -10.23
N GLU A 357 -13.57 13.67 -9.23
CA GLU A 357 -12.47 14.50 -8.70
C GLU A 357 -11.33 13.64 -8.13
N ILE A 358 -11.65 12.59 -7.36
CA ILE A 358 -10.67 11.61 -6.86
C ILE A 358 -9.96 10.91 -8.02
N TYR A 359 -10.69 10.48 -9.05
CA TYR A 359 -10.09 9.85 -10.22
C TYR A 359 -9.12 10.80 -10.96
N GLN A 360 -9.50 12.06 -11.15
CA GLN A 360 -8.61 13.06 -11.75
C GLN A 360 -7.38 13.32 -10.88
N GLU A 361 -7.53 13.29 -9.55
CA GLU A 361 -6.39 13.40 -8.64
C GLU A 361 -5.44 12.20 -8.75
N ILE A 362 -5.95 10.98 -8.84
CA ILE A 362 -5.15 9.77 -9.12
C ILE A 362 -4.32 9.97 -10.38
N LEU A 363 -4.91 10.49 -11.47
CA LEU A 363 -4.18 10.75 -12.71
C LEU A 363 -3.13 11.87 -12.55
N ARG A 364 -3.43 12.95 -11.82
CA ARG A 364 -2.45 14.01 -11.54
C ARG A 364 -1.25 13.47 -10.76
N VAL A 365 -1.49 12.65 -9.75
CA VAL A 365 -0.44 12.03 -8.93
C VAL A 365 0.35 10.99 -9.74
N ALA A 366 -0.32 10.20 -10.57
CA ALA A 366 0.33 9.29 -11.52
C ALA A 366 1.23 10.03 -12.52
N ASN A 367 0.89 11.28 -12.87
CA ASN A 367 1.70 12.17 -13.72
C ASN A 367 2.69 13.06 -12.93
N GLY A 368 2.97 12.73 -11.67
CA GLY A 368 4.06 13.34 -10.91
C GLY A 368 3.67 14.48 -9.97
N LYS A 369 2.38 14.78 -9.80
CA LYS A 369 1.94 15.61 -8.66
C LYS A 369 2.32 14.90 -7.35
N THR A 370 2.91 15.62 -6.41
CA THR A 370 3.18 15.12 -5.06
C THR A 370 1.93 15.19 -4.19
N THR A 371 1.74 14.20 -3.33
CA THR A 371 0.69 14.25 -2.30
C THR A 371 1.18 14.99 -1.07
N LYS A 372 0.24 15.42 -0.21
CA LYS A 372 0.57 16.04 1.08
C LYS A 372 1.46 15.15 1.95
N SER A 373 1.28 13.83 1.91
CA SER A 373 2.15 12.89 2.64
C SER A 373 3.60 12.94 2.16
N GLU A 374 3.81 13.02 0.84
CA GLU A 374 5.16 13.12 0.25
C GLU A 374 5.81 14.46 0.62
N ASP A 375 5.07 15.57 0.50
CA ASP A 375 5.58 16.91 0.81
C ASP A 375 5.98 17.06 2.28
N LEU A 376 5.25 16.40 3.19
CA LEU A 376 5.53 16.41 4.63
C LEU A 376 6.57 15.36 5.06
N GLY A 377 6.99 14.46 4.16
CA GLY A 377 7.99 13.43 4.45
C GLY A 377 7.49 12.23 5.25
N HIS A 378 6.19 11.93 5.19
CA HIS A 378 5.60 10.74 5.81
C HIS A 378 6.00 9.47 5.06
N ASN A 379 6.73 8.59 5.76
CA ASN A 379 7.38 7.39 5.20
C ASN A 379 7.12 6.15 6.07
N GLU A 380 5.96 6.06 6.70
CA GLU A 380 5.62 4.92 7.55
C GLU A 380 5.55 3.62 6.72
N PHE A 381 6.15 2.55 7.25
CA PHE A 381 6.17 1.23 6.65
C PHE A 381 6.28 0.19 7.77
N SER A 382 5.49 -0.88 7.70
CA SER A 382 5.47 -1.96 8.68
C SER A 382 5.05 -3.25 7.99
N ILE A 383 5.67 -4.37 8.35
CA ILE A 383 5.34 -5.67 7.78
C ILE A 383 4.34 -6.37 8.73
N TYR A 384 3.31 -7.00 8.18
CA TYR A 384 2.40 -7.80 8.99
C TYR A 384 3.13 -8.99 9.64
N LYS A 385 3.00 -9.13 10.96
CA LYS A 385 3.61 -10.20 11.76
C LYS A 385 2.57 -11.27 12.08
N ILE A 386 2.89 -12.53 11.77
CA ILE A 386 1.98 -13.68 11.95
C ILE A 386 2.37 -14.60 13.11
N ALA A 387 3.57 -14.42 13.69
CA ALA A 387 4.00 -15.20 14.85
C ALA A 387 5.04 -14.47 15.72
N PRO A 388 5.24 -14.88 16.99
CA PRO A 388 6.26 -14.30 17.85
C PRO A 388 7.69 -14.50 17.32
N THR A 389 8.57 -13.58 17.70
CA THR A 389 10.02 -13.72 17.58
C THR A 389 10.58 -14.46 18.80
N PHE A 390 11.71 -15.17 18.67
CA PHE A 390 12.30 -16.02 19.72
C PHE A 390 13.74 -15.65 20.13
#